data_AF-A0A936KVK4-F1
#
_entry.id   AF-A0A936KVK4-F1
#
_cell.length_a   1.000
_cell.length_b   1.000
_cell.length_c   1.000
_cell.angle_alpha   90.00
_cell.angle_beta   90.00
_cell.angle_gamma   90.00
#
_symmetry.space_group_name_H-M   'P 1'
#
loop_
_entity.id
_entity.type
_entity.pdbx_description
1 polymer ?
#
loop_
_entity_poly.entity_id
_entity_poly.type
_entity_poly.pdbx_seq_one_letter_code
_entity_poly.pdbx_strand_id
1 'polypeptide(L)'
;MNDSIEILTISNCNIQRIHNLPKNLTRLFLAGNKLKELPSLPSGLIYLNCSHNKLNTLPDLPESIEILHCEKNNIKELPILPISLRYLNVYGNRLSQLPSLSENLNFINYAENKLINSKLKIDRNREIISEILTSNIKYKPMKLNQLQKKLFKLI
;
A
#
# COMPACT_ATOMS: atom_id res chain seq x y z
N MET A 1 -17.48 -7.59 11.32
CA MET A 1 -17.32 -6.40 10.44
C MET A 1 -18.30 -6.55 9.30
N ASN A 2 -18.68 -5.49 8.60
CA ASN A 2 -19.56 -5.66 7.44
C ASN A 2 -18.71 -6.24 6.31
N ASP A 3 -18.87 -7.54 6.05
CA ASP A 3 -18.07 -8.28 5.09
C ASP A 3 -18.40 -7.90 3.63
N SER A 4 -19.27 -6.91 3.37
CA SER A 4 -19.51 -6.39 2.01
C SER A 4 -18.60 -5.23 1.59
N ILE A 5 -17.72 -4.74 2.47
CA ILE A 5 -16.84 -3.62 2.14
C ILE A 5 -15.65 -4.13 1.33
N GLU A 6 -15.62 -3.77 0.05
CA GLU A 6 -14.50 -4.07 -0.86
C GLU A 6 -13.48 -2.94 -0.95
N ILE A 7 -13.92 -1.69 -0.74
CA ILE A 7 -13.06 -0.50 -0.82
C ILE A 7 -13.14 0.27 0.49
N LEU A 8 -11.97 0.51 1.11
CA LEU A 8 -11.86 1.30 2.32
C LEU A 8 -10.90 2.47 2.11
N THR A 9 -11.37 3.69 2.39
CA THR A 9 -10.57 4.91 2.35
C THR A 9 -10.58 5.58 3.71
N ILE A 10 -9.39 5.70 4.31
CA ILE A 10 -9.14 6.40 5.57
C ILE A 10 -7.87 7.25 5.38
N SER A 11 -7.80 8.05 4.32
CA SER A 11 -6.64 8.92 4.07
C SER A 11 -6.75 10.25 4.82
N ASN A 12 -5.63 10.84 5.24
CA ASN A 12 -5.56 12.16 5.88
C ASN A 12 -6.43 12.31 7.14
N CYS A 13 -6.62 11.24 7.90
CA CYS A 13 -7.47 11.21 9.09
C CYS A 13 -6.68 11.36 10.41
N ASN A 14 -5.36 11.58 10.35
CA ASN A 14 -4.47 11.65 11.52
C ASN A 14 -4.47 10.37 12.40
N ILE A 15 -4.91 9.23 11.88
CA ILE A 15 -4.98 7.99 12.65
C ILE A 15 -3.59 7.42 12.92
N GLN A 16 -3.42 6.76 14.07
CA GLN A 16 -2.13 6.21 14.51
C GLN A 16 -2.09 4.68 14.49
N ARG A 17 -3.25 4.03 14.53
CA ARG A 17 -3.41 2.57 14.53
C ARG A 17 -4.68 2.18 13.79
N ILE A 18 -4.70 0.96 13.27
CA ILE A 18 -5.89 0.27 12.76
C ILE A 18 -5.87 -1.12 13.38
N HIS A 19 -6.94 -1.51 14.05
CA HIS A 19 -6.99 -2.77 14.77
C HIS A 19 -7.31 -3.95 13.85
N ASN A 20 -8.27 -3.78 12.95
CA ASN A 20 -8.80 -4.84 12.12
C ASN A 20 -9.30 -4.28 10.79
N LEU A 21 -9.24 -5.07 9.72
CA LEU A 21 -9.73 -4.72 8.40
C LEU A 21 -10.90 -5.64 8.00
N PRO A 22 -11.90 -5.15 7.24
CA PRO A 22 -12.91 -6.02 6.63
C PRO A 22 -12.25 -7.09 5.75
N LYS A 23 -12.73 -8.33 5.84
CA LYS A 23 -12.10 -9.50 5.19
C LYS A 23 -12.15 -9.49 3.67
N ASN A 24 -13.13 -8.80 3.08
CA ASN A 24 -13.37 -8.79 1.65
C ASN A 24 -12.84 -7.52 0.95
N LEU A 25 -11.92 -6.78 1.60
CA LEU A 25 -11.29 -5.64 0.95
C LEU A 25 -10.44 -6.07 -0.24
N THR A 26 -10.67 -5.41 -1.36
CA THR A 26 -9.86 -5.47 -2.58
C THR A 26 -9.01 -4.21 -2.75
N ARG A 27 -9.44 -3.05 -2.19
CA ARG A 27 -8.70 -1.79 -2.26
C ARG A 27 -8.67 -1.05 -0.92
N LEU A 28 -7.46 -0.66 -0.48
CA LEU A 28 -7.23 0.00 0.80
C LEU A 28 -6.40 1.26 0.63
N PHE A 29 -6.94 2.40 1.05
CA PHE A 29 -6.31 3.72 0.98
C PHE A 29 -6.15 4.31 2.39
N LEU A 30 -4.90 4.42 2.84
CA LEU A 30 -4.48 4.85 4.18
C LEU A 30 -3.47 6.00 4.14
N ALA A 31 -3.34 6.67 3.00
CA ALA A 31 -2.31 7.67 2.76
C ALA A 31 -2.43 8.87 3.72
N GLY A 32 -1.30 9.44 4.13
CA GLY A 32 -1.28 10.70 4.89
C GLY A 32 -1.77 10.57 6.34
N ASN A 33 -1.47 9.46 7.01
CA ASN A 33 -1.78 9.26 8.42
C ASN A 33 -0.50 9.25 9.28
N LYS A 34 -0.62 8.76 10.52
CA LYS A 34 0.48 8.64 11.49
C LYS A 34 0.70 7.18 11.88
N LEU A 35 0.34 6.24 11.01
CA LEU A 35 0.44 4.81 11.26
C LEU A 35 1.90 4.41 11.46
N LYS A 36 2.18 3.65 12.51
CA LYS A 36 3.51 3.07 12.79
C LYS A 36 3.62 1.62 12.33
N GLU A 37 2.47 0.96 12.19
CA GLU A 37 2.29 -0.42 11.76
C GLU A 37 0.96 -0.56 11.01
N LEU A 38 0.83 -1.61 10.21
CA LEU A 38 -0.43 -2.03 9.61
C LEU A 38 -0.87 -3.37 10.24
N PRO A 39 -2.19 -3.62 10.39
CA PRO A 39 -2.69 -4.93 10.76
C PRO A 39 -2.47 -5.94 9.61
N SER A 40 -2.75 -7.22 9.87
CA SER A 40 -2.77 -8.24 8.82
C SER A 40 -3.70 -7.83 7.67
N LEU A 41 -3.20 -8.00 6.44
CA LEU A 41 -3.91 -7.59 5.24
C LEU A 41 -4.89 -8.69 4.80
N PRO A 42 -6.09 -8.34 4.31
CA PRO A 42 -7.04 -9.30 3.76
C PRO A 42 -6.46 -10.04 2.54
N SER A 43 -6.73 -11.34 2.42
CA SER A 43 -6.12 -12.21 1.39
C SER A 43 -6.47 -11.81 -0.06
N GLY A 44 -7.61 -11.15 -0.27
CA GLY A 44 -8.07 -10.66 -1.57
C GLY A 44 -7.68 -9.21 -1.89
N LEU A 45 -6.79 -8.60 -1.10
CA LEU A 45 -6.39 -7.21 -1.30
C LEU A 45 -5.51 -7.08 -2.55
N ILE A 46 -5.97 -6.30 -3.53
CA ILE A 46 -5.29 -6.08 -4.83
C ILE A 46 -4.49 -4.78 -4.82
N TYR A 47 -5.02 -3.75 -4.15
CA TYR A 47 -4.45 -2.41 -4.11
C TYR A 47 -4.26 -1.94 -2.67
N LEU A 48 -3.02 -1.56 -2.33
CA LEU A 48 -2.69 -0.92 -1.06
C LEU A 48 -1.98 0.41 -1.30
N ASN A 49 -2.55 1.48 -0.75
CA ASN A 49 -1.85 2.73 -0.56
C ASN A 49 -1.73 3.05 0.93
N CYS A 50 -0.52 3.00 1.45
CA CYS A 50 -0.16 3.36 2.82
C CYS A 50 0.92 4.44 2.87
N SER A 51 1.05 5.25 1.82
CA SER A 51 2.10 6.25 1.71
C SER A 51 1.94 7.40 2.71
N HIS A 52 3.01 8.16 2.93
CA HIS A 52 3.02 9.29 3.85
C HIS A 52 2.54 8.90 5.26
N ASN A 53 3.13 7.85 5.83
CA ASN A 53 2.89 7.39 7.19
C ASN A 53 4.22 7.34 7.98
N LYS A 54 4.26 6.63 9.10
CA LYS A 54 5.45 6.43 9.93
C LYS A 54 5.83 4.95 10.05
N LEU A 55 5.47 4.14 9.05
CA LEU A 55 5.69 2.69 9.05
C LEU A 55 7.19 2.39 9.08
N ASN A 56 7.60 1.44 9.93
CA ASN A 56 8.99 0.96 9.98
C ASN A 56 9.18 -0.36 9.23
N THR A 57 8.09 -1.10 9.05
CA THR A 57 7.98 -2.38 8.35
C THR A 57 6.62 -2.46 7.66
N LEU A 58 6.46 -3.43 6.77
CA LEU A 58 5.15 -3.86 6.25
C LEU A 58 4.83 -5.26 6.79
N PRO A 59 3.55 -5.61 6.98
CA PRO A 59 3.14 -6.99 7.23
C PRO A 59 3.35 -7.84 5.96
N ASP A 60 3.15 -9.15 6.09
CA ASP A 60 3.12 -10.04 4.92
C ASP A 60 2.10 -9.54 3.88
N LEU A 61 2.53 -9.55 2.62
CA LEU A 61 1.71 -9.09 1.51
C LEU A 61 0.91 -10.28 0.96
N PRO A 62 -0.42 -10.14 0.79
CA PRO A 62 -1.22 -11.15 0.13
C PRO A 62 -0.75 -11.38 -1.32
N GLU A 63 -0.81 -12.63 -1.77
CA GLU A 63 -0.46 -13.04 -3.13
C GLU A 63 -1.31 -12.38 -4.23
N SER A 64 -2.40 -11.69 -3.87
CA SER A 64 -3.25 -10.95 -4.80
C SER A 64 -2.84 -9.48 -5.01
N ILE A 65 -1.88 -8.94 -4.23
CA ILE A 65 -1.48 -7.54 -4.38
C ILE A 65 -0.78 -7.31 -5.71
N GLU A 66 -1.36 -6.42 -6.52
CA GLU A 66 -0.77 -5.98 -7.78
C GLU A 66 -0.12 -4.59 -7.69
N ILE A 67 -0.63 -3.73 -6.81
CA ILE A 67 -0.16 -2.35 -6.65
C ILE A 67 0.09 -2.04 -5.17
N LEU A 68 1.33 -1.61 -4.89
CA LEU A 68 1.74 -1.16 -3.56
C LEU A 68 2.37 0.25 -3.61
N HIS A 69 1.70 1.18 -2.95
CA HIS A 69 2.24 2.49 -2.60
C HIS A 69 2.58 2.53 -1.11
N CYS A 70 3.86 2.69 -0.79
CA CYS A 70 4.35 2.85 0.58
C CYS A 70 5.47 3.90 0.69
N GLU A 71 5.53 4.84 -0.26
CA GLU A 71 6.47 5.94 -0.27
C GLU A 71 6.33 6.85 0.97
N LYS A 72 7.41 7.56 1.30
CA LYS A 72 7.50 8.48 2.45
C LYS A 72 7.09 7.82 3.76
N ASN A 73 7.74 6.70 4.07
CA ASN A 73 7.67 6.00 5.36
C ASN A 73 9.10 5.87 5.95
N ASN A 74 9.27 5.06 6.99
CA ASN A 74 10.57 4.75 7.60
C ASN A 74 11.00 3.29 7.38
N ILE A 75 10.53 2.66 6.30
CA ILE A 75 10.69 1.22 6.06
C ILE A 75 12.18 0.90 5.83
N LYS A 76 12.71 -0.07 6.58
CA LYS A 76 14.11 -0.50 6.50
C LYS A 76 14.32 -1.76 5.65
N GLU A 77 13.28 -2.59 5.58
CA GLU A 77 13.26 -3.83 4.82
C GLU A 77 11.85 -4.07 4.27
N LEU A 78 11.78 -4.70 3.10
CA LEU A 78 10.52 -5.14 2.51
C LEU A 78 10.29 -6.61 2.84
N PRO A 79 9.02 -7.03 3.02
CA PRO A 79 8.66 -8.44 3.06
C PRO A 79 8.91 -9.09 1.68
N ILE A 80 8.70 -10.40 1.60
CA ILE A 80 8.66 -11.11 0.31
C ILE A 80 7.57 -10.46 -0.55
N LEU A 81 7.94 -10.09 -1.78
CA LEU A 81 7.02 -9.48 -2.71
C LEU A 81 6.26 -10.57 -3.47
N PRO A 82 4.93 -10.48 -3.59
CA PRO A 82 4.14 -11.49 -4.28
C PRO A 82 4.42 -11.45 -5.78
N ILE A 83 4.31 -12.59 -6.46
CA ILE A 83 4.61 -12.70 -7.89
C ILE A 83 3.65 -11.89 -8.78
N SER A 84 2.47 -11.56 -8.24
CA SER A 84 1.45 -10.72 -8.86
C SER A 84 1.78 -9.23 -8.84
N LEU A 85 2.78 -8.78 -8.06
CA LEU A 85 3.10 -7.37 -7.92
C LEU A 85 3.59 -6.77 -9.25
N ARG A 86 2.87 -5.77 -9.76
CA ARG A 86 3.17 -5.06 -11.01
C ARG A 86 3.74 -3.67 -10.77
N TYR A 87 3.38 -3.05 -9.65
CA TYR A 87 3.78 -1.70 -9.32
C TYR A 87 4.21 -1.60 -7.85
N LEU A 88 5.42 -1.07 -7.63
CA LEU A 88 5.96 -0.85 -6.30
C LEU A 88 6.55 0.56 -6.16
N ASN A 89 5.98 1.37 -5.27
CA ASN A 89 6.59 2.65 -4.90
C ASN A 89 7.04 2.64 -3.43
N VAL A 90 8.35 2.62 -3.23
CA VAL A 90 9.04 2.65 -1.92
C VAL A 90 9.91 3.90 -1.77
N TYR A 91 9.66 4.92 -2.59
CA TYR A 91 10.41 6.17 -2.59
C TYR A 91 10.49 6.81 -1.20
N GLY A 92 11.65 7.34 -0.81
CA GLY A 92 11.79 8.10 0.43
C GLY A 92 11.58 7.24 1.68
N ASN A 93 12.13 6.02 1.68
CA ASN A 93 12.19 5.12 2.83
C ASN A 93 13.65 5.01 3.32
N ARG A 94 13.98 3.97 4.09
CA ARG A 94 15.30 3.75 4.68
C ARG A 94 15.88 2.38 4.28
N LEU A 95 15.47 1.85 3.13
CA LEU A 95 15.89 0.54 2.64
C LEU A 95 17.41 0.54 2.42
N SER A 96 18.10 -0.46 2.93
CA SER A 96 19.52 -0.71 2.65
C SER A 96 19.76 -1.68 1.50
N GLN A 97 18.73 -2.46 1.16
CA GLN A 97 18.73 -3.42 0.06
C GLN A 97 17.31 -3.58 -0.50
N LEU A 98 17.19 -4.12 -1.71
CA LEU A 98 15.93 -4.56 -2.29
C LEU A 98 15.84 -6.10 -2.22
N PRO A 99 14.64 -6.68 -2.01
CA PRO A 99 14.43 -8.11 -2.14
C PRO A 99 14.51 -8.52 -3.61
N SER A 100 14.47 -9.83 -3.88
CA SER A 100 14.30 -10.36 -5.23
C SER A 100 13.00 -9.81 -5.85
N LEU A 101 13.12 -9.21 -7.03
CA LEU A 101 11.99 -8.66 -7.77
C LEU A 101 11.49 -9.70 -8.78
N SER A 102 10.17 -9.81 -8.93
CA SER A 102 9.57 -10.69 -9.95
C SER A 102 9.72 -10.09 -11.35
N GLU A 103 9.67 -10.94 -12.39
CA GLU A 103 9.68 -10.50 -13.79
C GLU A 103 8.41 -9.74 -14.19
N ASN A 104 7.32 -9.93 -13.43
CA ASN A 104 6.04 -9.25 -13.63
C ASN A 104 6.03 -7.79 -13.14
N LEU A 105 7.08 -7.36 -12.43
CA LEU A 105 7.17 -6.01 -11.90
C LEU A 105 7.46 -5.02 -13.03
N ASN A 106 6.42 -4.30 -13.44
CA ASN A 106 6.49 -3.33 -14.53
C ASN A 106 7.16 -2.03 -14.09
N PHE A 107 6.93 -1.62 -12.84
CA PHE A 107 7.41 -0.36 -12.31
C PHE A 107 7.89 -0.51 -10.87
N ILE A 108 9.05 0.08 -10.59
CA ILE A 108 9.55 0.27 -9.23
C ILE A 108 10.14 1.67 -9.07
N ASN A 109 9.74 2.37 -8.01
CA ASN A 109 10.41 3.58 -7.56
C ASN A 109 11.03 3.33 -6.18
N TYR A 110 12.36 3.28 -6.15
CA TYR A 110 13.16 3.07 -4.94
C TYR A 110 14.09 4.24 -4.62
N ALA A 111 13.96 5.37 -5.31
CA ALA A 111 14.79 6.54 -5.05
C ALA A 111 14.63 7.05 -3.61
N GLU A 112 15.59 7.86 -3.14
CA GLU A 112 15.62 8.37 -1.76
C GLU A 112 15.56 7.25 -0.70
N ASN A 113 16.31 6.18 -0.92
CA ASN A 113 16.59 5.12 0.06
C ASN A 113 18.08 5.08 0.40
N LYS A 114 18.50 4.17 1.29
CA LYS A 114 19.88 4.01 1.76
C LYS A 114 20.57 2.79 1.13
N LEU A 115 20.28 2.50 -0.14
CA LEU A 115 20.78 1.29 -0.80
C LEU A 115 22.31 1.33 -0.90
N ILE A 116 22.98 0.35 -0.32
CA ILE A 116 24.44 0.21 -0.38
C ILE A 116 24.74 -0.79 -1.51
N ASN A 117 25.54 -0.39 -2.51
CA ASN A 117 25.99 -1.28 -3.60
C ASN A 117 24.91 -1.92 -4.48
N SER A 118 23.78 -1.26 -4.73
CA SER A 118 22.85 -1.76 -5.75
C SER A 118 23.41 -1.47 -7.15
N LYS A 119 24.15 -2.43 -7.73
CA LYS A 119 24.36 -2.56 -9.19
C LYS A 119 23.04 -2.86 -9.93
N LEU A 120 21.91 -2.34 -9.46
CA LEU A 120 20.61 -2.52 -10.09
C LEU A 120 20.49 -1.47 -11.21
N LYS A 121 20.91 -1.86 -12.42
CA LYS A 121 20.49 -1.20 -13.66
C LYS A 121 19.01 -1.52 -13.90
N ILE A 122 18.12 -0.91 -13.14
CA ILE A 122 16.68 -0.95 -13.46
C ILE A 122 16.25 0.48 -13.78
N ASP A 123 16.56 0.90 -15.00
CA ASP A 123 15.92 2.04 -15.66
C ASP A 123 14.59 1.55 -16.26
N ARG A 124 13.52 1.57 -15.47
CA ARG A 124 12.16 1.41 -16.01
C ARG A 124 11.20 2.43 -15.40
N ASN A 125 11.48 3.71 -15.67
CA ASN A 125 10.48 4.78 -15.66
C ASN A 125 9.53 4.59 -16.87
N ARG A 126 8.59 3.64 -16.81
CA ARG A 126 7.41 3.66 -17.69
C ARG A 126 6.16 3.73 -16.83
N GLU A 127 5.44 4.84 -16.95
CA GLU A 127 4.13 5.05 -16.34
C GLU A 127 3.13 4.01 -16.85
N ILE A 128 2.67 3.12 -15.98
CA ILE A 128 1.44 2.34 -16.17
C ILE A 128 0.57 2.56 -14.93
N ILE A 129 -0.04 3.73 -14.82
CA ILE A 129 -1.01 4.05 -13.75
C ILE A 129 -2.42 4.29 -14.34
N SER A 130 -2.54 4.57 -15.63
CA SER A 130 -3.84 4.91 -16.25
C SER A 130 -4.79 3.73 -16.45
N GLU A 131 -4.32 2.48 -16.48
CA GLU A 131 -5.14 1.33 -16.89
C GLU A 131 -5.85 0.61 -15.72
N ILE A 132 -5.28 0.63 -14.51
CA ILE A 132 -5.84 -0.08 -13.32
C ILE A 132 -6.81 0.81 -12.52
N LEU A 133 -6.80 2.12 -12.76
CA LEU A 133 -7.76 3.07 -12.17
C LEU A 133 -9.01 3.30 -13.06
N THR A 134 -8.94 2.97 -14.36
CA THR A 134 -10.05 3.21 -15.31
C THR A 134 -10.91 1.98 -15.59
N SER A 135 -10.42 0.78 -15.29
CA SER A 135 -11.20 -0.46 -15.39
C SER A 135 -12.07 -0.67 -14.15
N ASN A 136 -13.33 -0.23 -14.26
CA ASN A 136 -14.49 -0.53 -13.41
C ASN A 136 -14.49 0.01 -11.96
N ILE A 137 -15.05 1.22 -11.81
CA ILE A 137 -16.23 1.59 -10.99
C ILE A 137 -16.15 3.09 -10.70
N LYS A 138 -17.22 3.83 -11.02
CA LYS A 138 -17.40 5.27 -10.71
C LYS A 138 -17.01 5.55 -9.25
N TYR A 139 -15.89 6.25 -9.06
CA TYR A 139 -15.47 6.76 -7.75
C TYR A 139 -16.50 7.80 -7.26
N LYS A 140 -17.31 7.43 -6.27
CA LYS A 140 -18.15 8.37 -5.51
C LYS A 140 -17.55 8.44 -4.10
N PRO A 141 -16.80 9.50 -3.76
CA PRO A 141 -16.21 9.62 -2.43
C PRO A 141 -17.32 9.65 -1.38
N MET A 142 -17.25 8.75 -0.39
CA MET A 142 -18.18 8.76 0.73
C MET A 142 -17.84 9.95 1.61
N LYS A 143 -18.77 10.91 1.75
CA LYS A 143 -18.59 12.13 2.56
C LYS A 143 -18.26 11.76 4.01
N LEU A 144 -17.29 12.46 4.59
CA LEU A 144 -16.73 12.34 5.96
C LEU A 144 -17.78 12.10 7.06
N ASN A 145 -19.00 12.62 6.86
CA ASN A 145 -20.09 12.58 7.83
C ASN A 145 -20.74 11.17 7.96
N GLN A 146 -20.50 10.25 7.03
CA GLN A 146 -20.91 8.83 7.14
C GLN A 146 -19.84 7.94 7.79
N LEU A 147 -18.58 8.39 7.85
CA LEU A 147 -17.46 7.70 8.52
C LEU A 147 -17.63 7.70 10.05
N GLN A 148 -18.17 8.80 10.61
CA GLN A 148 -18.25 9.04 12.06
C GLN A 148 -19.10 8.02 12.85
N LYS A 149 -20.03 7.28 12.21
CA LYS A 149 -20.81 6.23 12.89
C LYS A 149 -20.21 4.82 12.76
N LYS A 150 -19.21 4.60 11.90
CA LYS A 150 -18.63 3.27 11.62
C LYS A 150 -17.17 3.10 12.08
N LEU A 151 -16.46 4.20 12.40
CA LEU A 151 -15.05 4.15 12.81
C LEU A 151 -14.77 3.59 14.21
N PHE A 152 -15.74 3.58 15.12
CA PHE A 152 -15.53 3.19 16.53
C PHE A 152 -15.11 1.72 16.75
N LYS A 153 -15.06 0.88 15.71
CA LYS A 153 -14.57 -0.51 15.78
C LYS A 153 -13.25 -0.75 15.03
N LEU A 154 -12.69 0.25 14.34
CA LEU A 154 -11.55 0.11 13.42
C LEU A 154 -10.29 0.88 13.86
N ILE A 155 -10.44 1.99 14.57
CA ILE A 155 -9.39 2.83 15.16
C ILE A 155 -9.53 2.85 16.68
#